data_AF-A0A661AV60-F1
#
_entry.id   AF-A0A661AV60-F1
#
_cell.length_a   1.000
_cell.length_b   1.000
_cell.length_c   1.000
_cell.angle_alpha   90.00
_cell.angle_beta   90.00
_cell.angle_gamma   90.00
#
_symmetry.space_group_name_H-M   'P 1'
#
loop_
_entity.id
_entity.type
_entity.pdbx_description
1 polymer ?
#
loop_
_entity_poly.entity_id
_entity_poly.type
_entity_poly.pdbx_seq_one_letter_code
_entity_poly.pdbx_strand_id
1 'polypeptide(L)' 'MFIPVEKIWEVIENKYEAIMVAAKEARRLNQVDRERYKNSRTKPTLDALRKLVEKKIKYIYKEE' A
#
# COMPACT_ATOMS: atom_id res chain seq x y z
N MET A 1 3.25 -5.26 13.61
CA MET A 1 3.91 -4.04 13.11
C MET A 1 2.89 -2.91 13.18
N PHE A 2 3.31 -1.77 13.73
CA PHE A 2 2.49 -0.56 13.80
C PHE A 2 3.07 0.45 12.80
N ILE A 3 2.20 1.13 12.04
CA ILE A 3 2.58 2.20 11.11
C ILE A 3 1.81 3.44 11.57
N PRO A 4 2.49 4.48 12.07
CA PRO A 4 1.85 5.76 12.37
C PRO A 4 1.25 6.34 11.10
N VAL A 5 0.05 6.90 11.19
CA VAL A 5 -0.66 7.44 10.02
C VAL A 5 0.11 8.62 9.43
N GLU A 6 0.89 9.33 10.24
CA GLU A 6 1.72 10.46 9.87
C GLU A 6 2.77 10.08 8.82
N LYS A 7 3.30 8.85 8.92
CA LYS A 7 4.28 8.33 7.96
C LYS A 7 3.73 8.13 6.56
N ILE A 8 2.41 8.06 6.40
CA ILE A 8 1.77 7.83 5.10
C ILE A 8 1.81 9.10 4.25
N TRP A 9 1.45 10.26 4.83
CA TRP A 9 1.43 11.53 4.10
C TRP A 9 2.79 12.24 4.05
N GLU A 10 3.79 11.78 4.81
CA GLU A 10 5.20 12.14 4.57
C GLU A 10 5.73 11.63 3.21
N VAL A 11 5.10 10.61 2.61
CA VAL A 11 5.50 10.04 1.31
C VAL A 11 4.76 10.70 0.15
N ILE A 12 3.46 10.95 0.32
CA ILE A 12 2.58 11.60 -0.66
C ILE A 12 1.83 12.70 0.07
N GLU A 13 2.06 13.95 -0.32
CA GLU A 13 1.55 15.14 0.38
C GLU A 13 0.02 15.09 0.57
N ASN A 14 -0.71 14.66 -0.47
CA ASN A 14 -2.14 14.44 -0.37
C ASN A 14 -2.44 13.10 0.33
N LYS A 15 -2.92 13.18 1.58
CA LYS A 15 -3.31 12.01 2.39
C LYS A 15 -4.32 11.08 1.69
N TYR A 16 -5.23 11.62 0.88
CA TYR A 16 -6.24 10.81 0.18
C TYR A 16 -5.61 10.03 -0.97
N GLU A 17 -4.67 10.66 -1.69
CA GLU A 17 -3.90 9.98 -2.73
C GLU A 17 -3.01 8.90 -2.15
N ALA A 18 -2.36 9.15 -1.02
CA ALA A 18 -1.54 8.18 -0.31
C ALA A 18 -2.34 6.89 -0.01
N ILE A 19 -3.55 7.05 0.51
CA ILE A 19 -4.46 5.93 0.78
C ILE A 19 -4.95 5.26 -0.51
N MET A 20 -5.26 6.04 -1.55
CA MET A 20 -5.65 5.48 -2.86
C MET A 20 -4.54 4.60 -3.44
N VAL A 21 -3.28 5.07 -3.42
CA VAL A 21 -2.11 4.32 -3.89
C VAL A 21 -1.93 3.04 -3.08
N ALA A 22 -1.97 3.12 -1.75
CA ALA A 22 -1.88 1.95 -0.87
C ALA A 22 -3.01 0.94 -1.12
N ALA A 23 -4.24 1.40 -1.32
CA ALA A 23 -5.39 0.53 -1.59
C ALA A 23 -5.26 -0.19 -2.94
N LYS A 24 -4.77 0.50 -3.98
CA LYS A 24 -4.47 -0.10 -5.28
C LYS A 24 -3.38 -1.18 -5.16
N GLU A 25 -2.30 -0.91 -4.42
CA GLU A 25 -1.25 -1.90 -4.19
C GLU A 25 -1.75 -3.08 -3.36
N ALA A 26 -2.59 -2.86 -2.34
CA ALA A 26 -3.18 -3.94 -1.54
C ALA A 26 -4.04 -4.88 -2.39
N ARG A 27 -4.84 -4.34 -3.32
CA ARG A 27 -5.62 -5.14 -4.27
C ARG A 27 -4.71 -5.93 -5.20
N ARG A 28 -3.66 -5.30 -5.75
CA ARG A 28 -2.66 -5.97 -6.60
C ARG A 28 -1.97 -7.11 -5.85
N LEU A 29 -1.55 -6.88 -4.61
CA LEU A 29 -0.94 -7.89 -3.75
C LEU A 29 -1.88 -9.06 -3.49
N ASN A 30 -3.15 -8.78 -3.20
CA ASN A 30 -4.15 -9.81 -2.96
C ASN A 30 -4.47 -10.63 -4.22
N GLN A 31 -4.33 -10.05 -5.41
CA GLN A 31 -4.51 -10.74 -6.68
C GLN A 31 -3.29 -11.61 -7.04
N VAL A 32 -2.08 -11.06 -6.92
CA VAL A 32 -0.84 -11.73 -7.34
C VAL A 32 -0.40 -12.81 -6.35
N ASP A 33 -0.52 -12.55 -5.04
CA ASP A 33 0.00 -13.43 -3.97
C ASP A 33 -1.13 -13.95 -3.07
N ARG A 34 -2.29 -14.30 -3.65
CA ARG A 34 -3.50 -14.66 -2.88
C ARG A 34 -3.25 -15.76 -1.85
N GLU A 35 -2.55 -16.85 -2.25
CA GLU A 35 -2.25 -17.98 -1.36
C GLU A 35 -1.28 -17.60 -0.23
N ARG A 36 -0.33 -16.69 -0.49
CA ARG A 36 0.57 -16.15 0.55
C ARG A 36 -0.24 -15.45 1.63
N TYR A 37 -1.21 -14.61 1.26
CA TYR A 37 -2.02 -13.86 2.23
C TYR A 37 -3.12 -14.70 2.88
N LYS A 38 -3.59 -15.75 2.22
CA LYS A 38 -4.55 -16.71 2.80
C LYS A 38 -3.91 -17.52 3.92
N ASN A 39 -2.65 -17.91 3.76
CA ASN A 39 -1.91 -18.72 4.71
C ASN A 39 -1.01 -17.90 5.67
N SER A 40 -0.97 -16.57 5.51
CA SER A 40 -0.17 -15.67 6.34
C SER A 40 -1.04 -14.87 7.31
N ARG A 41 -0.47 -14.55 8.48
CA ARG A 41 -1.07 -13.62 9.44
C ARG A 41 -1.03 -12.17 8.95
N THR A 42 -0.12 -11.85 8.03
CA THR A 42 0.02 -10.51 7.46
C THR A 42 -1.11 -10.25 6.47
N LYS A 43 -1.79 -9.10 6.61
CA LYS A 43 -2.83 -8.67 5.66
C LYS A 43 -2.20 -7.88 4.50
N PRO A 44 -2.74 -8.00 3.27
CA PRO A 44 -2.21 -7.28 2.11
C PRO A 44 -2.29 -5.75 2.27
N THR A 45 -3.27 -5.25 3.03
CA THR A 45 -3.37 -3.82 3.39
C THR A 45 -2.18 -3.36 4.23
N LEU A 46 -1.78 -4.14 5.23
CA LEU A 46 -0.62 -3.81 6.07
C LEU A 46 0.68 -3.86 5.26
N ASP A 47 0.84 -4.84 4.37
CA ASP A 47 2.03 -4.94 3.52
C ASP A 47 2.10 -3.79 2.48
N ALA A 48 0.95 -3.37 1.94
CA ALA A 48 0.87 -2.21 1.07
C ALA A 48 1.24 -0.90 1.77
N LEU A 49 0.72 -0.66 2.98
CA LEU A 49 1.08 0.52 3.77
C LEU A 49 2.58 0.53 4.11
N ARG A 50 3.13 -0.63 4.47
CA ARG A 50 4.58 -0.79 4.68
C ARG A 50 5.37 -0.42 3.42
N LYS A 51 5.00 -0.99 2.27
CA LYS A 51 5.65 -0.65 0.99
C LYS A 51 5.53 0.82 0.63
N LEU A 52 4.42 1.47 0.95
CA LEU A 52 4.25 2.91 0.72
C LEU A 52 5.26 3.70 1.54
N VAL A 53 5.31 3.47 2.85
CA VAL A 53 6.25 4.16 3.77
C VAL A 53 7.71 3.89 3.39
N GLU A 54 8.02 2.67 2.94
CA GLU A 54 9.34 2.29 2.45
C GLU A 54 9.65 2.80 1.02
N LYS A 55 8.75 3.57 0.39
CA LYS A 55 8.86 4.07 -1.00
C LYS A 55 9.10 2.96 -2.04
N LYS A 56 8.54 1.77 -1.80
CA LYS A 56 8.65 0.57 -2.65
C LYS A 56 7.48 0.40 -3.64
N ILE A 57 6.55 1.35 -3.68
CA ILE A 57 5.45 1.35 -4.66
C ILE A 57 5.83 2.27 -5.81
N LYS A 58 5.90 1.72 -7.02
CA LYS A 58 5.99 2.51 -8.25
C LYS A 58 4.59 2.80 -8.76
N TYR A 59 4.25 4.06 -8.94
CA TYR A 59 2.97 4.49 -9.51
C TYR A 59 3.21 5.67 -10.46
N ILE A 60 2.33 5.79 -11.45
CA ILE A 60 2.28 6.92 -12.37
C ILE A 60 0.84 7.42 -12.40
N TYR A 61 0.66 8.72 -12.62
CA TYR A 61 -0.63 9.29 -12.95
C TYR A 61 -0.85 9.09 -14.44
N LYS A 62 -1.96 8.45 -14.81
CA LYS A 62 -2.42 8.45 -16.19
C LYS A 62 -3.37 9.62 -16.32
N GLU A 63 -3.01 10.57 -17.19
CA GLU A 63 -3.99 11.49 -17.75
C GLU A 63 -4.92 10.66 -18.64
N GLU A 64 -6.24 10.82 -18.48
CA GLU A 64 -7.25 10.18 -19.34
C GLU A 64 -7.32 10.84 -20.72
#